data_AF-A9CUP4-F1
#
_entry.id   AF-A9CUP4-F1
#
_cell.length_a   1.000
_cell.length_b   1.000
_cell.length_c   1.000
_cell.angle_alpha   90.00
_cell.angle_beta   90.00
_cell.angle_gamma   90.00
#
_symmetry.space_group_name_H-M   'P 1'
#
loop_
_entity.id
_entity.type
_entity.pdbx_description
1 polymer ?
#
loop_
_entity_poly.entity_id
_entity_poly.type
_entity_poly.pdbx_seq_one_letter_code
_entity_poly.pdbx_strand_id
1 'polypeptide(L)'
;NISQKELKTKLNKVYEDGIYFVGLSNHVGYILIKNKELYFLHSSYYDNKVMIEKAATSPCFQSDIYVFAEITTNRKLIQKWIQNTTIPIHH
;
A
#
# COMPACT_ATOMS: atom_id res chain seq x y z
N ASN A 1 15.04 -6.44 13.11
CA ASN A 1 14.37 -5.54 12.15
C ASN A 1 14.90 -5.73 10.74
N ILE A 2 14.00 -6.04 9.81
CA ILE A 2 14.31 -6.11 8.37
C ILE A 2 14.62 -4.72 7.83
N SER A 3 15.58 -4.58 6.93
CA SER A 3 15.84 -3.29 6.28
C SER A 3 14.73 -2.94 5.28
N GLN A 4 14.47 -1.65 5.04
CA GLN A 4 13.49 -1.22 4.04
C GLN A 4 13.78 -1.75 2.63
N LYS A 5 15.07 -1.89 2.28
CA LYS A 5 15.50 -2.49 1.01
C LYS A 5 15.12 -3.97 0.93
N GLU A 6 15.38 -4.73 1.99
CA GLU A 6 15.06 -6.15 2.04
C GLU A 6 13.53 -6.37 2.06
N LEU A 7 12.78 -5.56 2.81
CA LEU A 7 11.32 -5.57 2.80
C LEU A 7 10.77 -5.32 1.39
N LYS A 8 11.26 -4.27 0.72
CA LYS A 8 10.90 -3.98 -0.68
C LYS A 8 11.18 -5.16 -1.60
N THR A 9 12.34 -5.80 -1.46
CA THR A 9 12.67 -6.99 -2.26
C THR A 9 11.74 -8.16 -1.97
N LYS A 10 11.38 -8.42 -0.70
CA LYS A 10 10.44 -9.49 -0.34
C LYS A 10 9.04 -9.22 -0.90
N LEU A 11 8.52 -8.01 -0.73
CA LEU A 11 7.18 -7.65 -1.20
C LEU A 11 7.09 -7.74 -2.73
N ASN A 12 8.09 -7.27 -3.46
CA ASN A 12 8.14 -7.37 -4.93
C ASN A 12 8.30 -8.80 -5.48
N LYS A 13 8.56 -9.79 -4.64
CA LYS A 13 8.57 -11.21 -5.04
C LYS A 13 7.20 -11.87 -4.89
N VAL A 14 6.36 -11.34 -4.01
CA VAL A 14 5.07 -11.93 -3.62
C VAL A 14 3.91 -11.17 -4.23
N TYR A 15 4.02 -9.85 -4.35
CA TYR A 15 2.96 -8.95 -4.76
C TYR A 15 3.29 -8.26 -6.08
N GLU A 16 2.25 -7.98 -6.85
CA GLU A 16 2.31 -7.25 -8.12
C GLU A 16 1.95 -5.77 -7.94
N ASP A 17 1.98 -5.01 -9.03
CA ASP A 17 1.48 -3.63 -9.04
C ASP A 17 -0.02 -3.61 -8.67
N GLY A 18 -0.38 -2.87 -7.61
CA GLY A 18 -1.70 -2.93 -7.02
C GLY A 18 -1.80 -2.17 -5.70
N ILE A 19 -2.98 -2.23 -5.07
CA ILE A 19 -3.22 -1.64 -3.76
C ILE A 19 -3.46 -2.73 -2.72
N TYR A 20 -2.85 -2.53 -1.55
CA TYR A 20 -2.80 -3.49 -0.45
C TYR A 20 -3.08 -2.75 0.86
N PHE A 21 -3.72 -3.43 1.82
CA PHE A 21 -3.71 -2.98 3.20
C PHE A 21 -2.34 -3.27 3.82
N VAL A 22 -1.91 -2.39 4.72
CA VAL A 22 -0.75 -2.64 5.58
C VAL A 22 -1.10 -2.36 7.04
N GLY A 23 -0.81 -3.32 7.90
CA GLY A 23 -0.77 -3.18 9.35
C GLY A 23 0.66 -3.14 9.84
N LEU A 24 0.98 -2.13 10.64
CA LEU A 24 2.25 -1.92 11.33
C LEU A 24 2.06 -2.10 12.84
N SER A 25 3.14 -2.15 13.61
CA SER A 25 3.07 -2.28 15.08
C SER A 25 2.37 -1.09 15.75
N ASN A 26 2.45 0.09 15.14
CA ASN A 26 2.00 1.37 15.70
C ASN A 26 1.12 2.17 14.73
N HIS A 27 0.88 1.68 13.52
CA HIS A 27 0.14 2.42 12.50
C HIS A 27 -0.51 1.52 11.47
N VAL A 28 -1.39 2.07 10.64
CA VAL A 28 -2.06 1.36 9.55
C VAL A 28 -2.19 2.25 8.32
N GLY A 29 -2.38 1.64 7.16
CA GLY A 29 -2.70 2.37 5.95
C GLY A 29 -2.79 1.47 4.73
N TYR A 30 -2.47 2.04 3.58
CA TYR A 30 -2.42 1.33 2.31
C TYR A 30 -1.02 1.39 1.72
N ILE A 31 -0.66 0.34 1.00
CA ILE A 31 0.52 0.32 0.16
C ILE A 31 0.08 0.23 -1.29
N LEU A 32 0.49 1.22 -2.08
CA LEU A 32 0.43 1.16 -3.53
C LEU A 32 1.79 0.66 -4.02
N ILE A 33 1.78 -0.48 -4.68
CA ILE A 33 2.94 -0.99 -5.43
C ILE A 33 2.78 -0.51 -6.86
N LYS A 34 3.79 0.22 -7.36
CA LYS A 34 3.82 0.70 -8.74
C LYS A 34 5.24 0.70 -9.26
N ASN A 35 5.49 0.00 -10.36
CA ASN A 35 6.82 -0.15 -10.96
C ASN A 35 7.86 -0.60 -9.92
N LYS A 36 7.48 -1.55 -9.08
CA LYS A 36 8.28 -2.06 -7.95
C LYS A 36 8.59 -1.06 -6.83
N GLU A 37 8.07 0.16 -6.89
CA GLU A 37 8.16 1.13 -5.80
C GLU A 37 6.97 1.01 -4.86
N LEU A 38 7.23 1.20 -3.57
CA LEU A 38 6.22 1.13 -2.51
C LEU A 38 5.88 2.55 -2.06
N TYR A 39 4.60 2.90 -2.19
CA TYR A 39 4.06 4.18 -1.72
C TYR A 39 3.11 3.90 -0.55
N PHE A 40 3.37 4.53 0.58
CA PHE A 40 2.55 4.44 1.78
C PHE A 40 1.50 5.56 1.77
N LEU A 41 0.23 5.17 1.76
CA LEU A 41 -0.91 6.07 1.84
C LEU A 41 -1.52 5.93 3.23
N HIS A 42 -1.46 7.00 4.01
CA HIS A 42 -1.89 6.96 5.41
C HIS A 42 -2.29 8.36 5.90
N SER A 43 -3.02 8.39 7.01
CA SER A 43 -3.15 9.60 7.82
C SER A 43 -1.87 9.76 8.63
N SER A 44 -1.05 10.77 8.33
CA SER A 44 0.22 11.02 9.03
C SER A 44 -0.05 11.64 10.38
N TYR A 45 0.35 10.96 11.45
CA TYR A 45 0.37 11.52 12.80
C TYR A 45 1.51 12.54 12.99
N TYR A 46 2.47 12.59 12.07
CA TYR A 46 3.57 13.55 12.08
C TYR A 46 3.15 14.89 11.45
N ASP A 47 2.40 14.84 10.34
CA ASP A 47 2.03 16.01 9.54
C ASP A 47 0.57 16.45 9.71
N ASN A 48 -0.23 15.70 10.47
CA ASN A 48 -1.67 15.93 10.68
C ASN A 48 -2.48 16.03 9.37
N LYS A 49 -2.12 15.22 8.37
CA LYS A 49 -2.79 15.18 7.06
C LYS A 49 -2.73 13.79 6.43
N VAL A 50 -3.66 13.52 5.52
CA VAL A 50 -3.57 12.34 4.65
C VAL A 50 -2.50 12.59 3.58
N MET A 51 -1.63 11.62 3.38
CA MET A 51 -0.52 11.75 2.44
C MET A 51 -0.15 10.43 1.77
N ILE A 52 0.52 10.57 0.63
CA ILE A 52 1.18 9.51 -0.09
C ILE A 52 2.68 9.82 -0.14
N GLU A 53 3.50 8.91 0.35
CA GLU A 53 4.95 9.07 0.35
C GLU A 53 5.67 7.75 0.08
N LYS A 54 6.97 7.78 -0.19
CA LYS A 54 7.74 6.56 -0.39
C LYS A 54 7.90 5.85 0.95
N ALA A 55 7.50 4.57 0.99
CA ALA A 55 7.62 3.75 2.19
C ALA A 55 9.08 3.66 2.69
N ALA A 56 10.05 3.67 1.77
CA ALA A 56 11.47 3.60 2.09
C ALA A 56 12.02 4.80 2.88
N THR A 57 11.34 5.95 2.84
CA THR A 57 11.78 7.19 3.51
C THR A 57 10.77 7.68 4.57
N SER A 58 9.61 7.03 4.69
CA SER A 58 8.56 7.44 5.62
C SER A 58 8.96 7.04 7.05
N PRO A 59 9.05 7.99 8.00
CA PRO A 59 9.25 7.66 9.40
C PRO A 59 8.05 6.90 9.99
N CYS A 60 6.85 7.10 9.43
CA CYS A 60 5.62 6.43 9.86
C CYS A 60 5.48 5.00 9.33
N PHE A 61 6.40 4.54 8.49
CA PHE A 61 6.40 3.19 7.92
C PHE A 61 7.39 2.23 8.60
N GLN A 62 8.26 2.73 9.47
CA GLN A 62 9.19 1.90 10.22
C GLN A 62 8.44 1.12 11.32
N SER A 63 8.55 -0.20 11.30
CA SER A 63 7.77 -1.10 12.16
C SER A 63 8.54 -2.37 12.48
N ASP A 64 8.22 -3.01 13.60
CA ASP A 64 8.75 -4.32 13.98
C ASP A 64 8.01 -5.48 13.30
N ILE A 65 6.73 -5.24 12.93
CA ILE A 65 5.88 -6.19 12.21
C ILE A 65 5.27 -5.53 10.97
N TYR A 66 5.12 -6.32 9.91
CA TYR A 66 4.41 -5.89 8.71
C TYR A 66 3.41 -6.97 8.32
N VAL A 67 2.12 -6.61 8.30
CA VAL A 67 1.03 -7.48 7.85
C VAL A 67 0.43 -6.87 6.60
N PHE A 68 0.37 -7.65 5.52
CA PHE A 68 -0.17 -7.21 4.24
C PHE A 68 -1.39 -8.04 3.87
N ALA A 69 -2.43 -7.37 3.35
CA ALA A 69 -3.59 -8.03 2.78
C ALA A 69 -3.92 -7.41 1.42
N GLU A 70 -4.28 -8.27 0.47
CA GLU A 70 -4.62 -7.85 -0.88
C GLU A 70 -5.97 -7.12 -0.89
N ILE A 71 -6.01 -5.99 -1.59
CA ILE A 71 -7.28 -5.36 -1.94
C ILE A 71 -7.57 -5.71 -3.39
N THR A 72 -6.70 -5.29 -4.30
CA THR A 72 -6.80 -5.65 -5.71
C THR A 72 -5.57 -5.25 -6.52
N THR A 73 -5.29 -6.04 -7.56
CA THR A 73 -4.40 -5.70 -8.69
C THR A 73 -5.20 -5.28 -9.93
N ASN A 74 -6.53 -5.28 -9.87
CA ASN A 74 -7.40 -4.97 -10.98
C ASN A 74 -7.53 -3.46 -11.20
N ARG A 75 -6.76 -2.94 -12.16
CA ARG A 75 -6.78 -1.51 -12.52
C ARG A 75 -8.16 -1.02 -12.98
N LYS A 76 -8.96 -1.86 -13.64
CA LYS A 76 -10.32 -1.48 -14.07
C LYS A 76 -11.24 -1.30 -12.87
N LEU A 77 -11.16 -2.19 -11.87
CA LEU A 77 -11.90 -2.06 -10.62
C LEU A 77 -11.56 -0.74 -9.91
N ILE A 78 -10.27 -0.41 -9.77
CA ILE A 78 -9.84 0.85 -9.16
C ILE A 78 -10.33 2.07 -9.94
N GLN A 79 -10.21 2.06 -11.28
CA GLN A 79 -10.70 3.17 -12.11
C GLN A 79 -12.20 3.37 -11.94
N LYS A 80 -12.97 2.28 -12.00
CA LYS A 80 -14.42 2.31 -11.84
C LYS A 80 -14.84 2.80 -10.46
N TRP A 81 -14.12 2.37 -9.41
CA TRP A 81 -14.33 2.85 -8.04
C TRP A 81 -14.08 4.35 -7.92
N ILE A 82 -12.93 4.86 -8.39
CA ILE A 82 -12.60 6.30 -8.35
C ILE A 82 -13.64 7.13 -9.12
N GLN A 83 -14.08 6.63 -10.27
CA GLN A 83 -15.07 7.30 -11.12
C GLN A 83 -16.50 7.13 -10.62
N ASN A 84 -16.73 6.38 -9.54
CA ASN A 84 -18.05 6.02 -9.03
C ASN A 84 -18.97 5.43 -10.12
N THR A 85 -18.43 4.49 -10.90
CA THR A 85 -19.16 3.83 -11.99
C THR A 85 -19.33 2.34 -11.71
N THR A 86 -20.45 1.80 -12.17
CA THR A 86 -20.81 0.40 -11.96
C THR A 86 -19.86 -0.57 -12.65
N ILE A 87 -19.62 -1.69 -11.99
CA ILE A 87 -18.93 -2.87 -12.53
C ILE A 87 -20.00 -3.94 -12.73
N PRO A 88 -20.36 -4.27 -13.98
CA PRO A 88 -21.31 -5.34 -14.23
C PRO A 88 -20.70 -6.67 -13.76
N ILE A 89 -21.44 -7.41 -12.94
CA ILE A 89 -21.09 -8.78 -12.54
C ILE A 89 -21.78 -9.70 -13.55
N HIS A 90 -20.98 -10.46 -14.30
CA HIS A 90 -21.51 -11.50 -15.18
C HIS A 90 -21.54 -12.82 -14.40
N HIS A 91 -22.73 -13.42 -14.31
CA HIS A 91 -22.94 -14.77 -13.77
C HIS A 91 -22.65 -15.84 -14.82
#